data_AF-A0A935JHZ3-F1
#
_entry.id   AF-A0A935JHZ3-F1
#
_cell.length_a   1.000
_cell.length_b   1.000
_cell.length_c   1.000
_cell.angle_alpha   90.00
_cell.angle_beta   90.00
_cell.angle_gamma   90.00
#
_symmetry.space_group_name_H-M   'P 1'
#
loop_
_entity.id
_entity.type
_entity.pdbx_description
1 polymer ?
#
loop_
_entity_poly.entity_id
_entity_poly.type
_entity_poly.pdbx_seq_one_letter_code
_entity_poly.pdbx_strand_id
1 'polypeptide(L)'
;MRTNPVGWFEIYVQDIVRAKKFYESVFQVKLEQLTSPEEMEIEIEGFPMLRDRVSLRGAIEKMKDGPSGGNAVLVYFMCTDCANEAARVDVY
;
A
#
# COMPACT_ATOMS: atom_id res chain seq x y z
N MET A 1 11.56 -8.14 -23.51
CA MET A 1 11.54 -7.24 -22.35
C MET A 1 12.45 -7.80 -21.26
N ARG A 2 13.20 -6.97 -20.53
CA ARG A 2 14.14 -7.42 -19.47
C ARG A 2 13.66 -7.13 -18.04
N THR A 3 12.48 -6.52 -17.88
CA THR A 3 11.95 -6.05 -16.60
C THR A 3 10.62 -6.74 -16.28
N ASN A 4 10.29 -6.86 -14.98
CA ASN A 4 8.99 -7.34 -14.53
C ASN A 4 7.89 -6.39 -15.07
N PRO A 5 6.89 -6.89 -15.82
CA PRO A 5 5.80 -6.06 -16.33
C PRO A 5 4.84 -5.58 -15.23
N VAL A 6 4.83 -6.24 -14.06
CA VAL A 6 4.09 -5.77 -12.88
C VAL A 6 4.93 -4.72 -12.16
N GLY A 7 4.52 -3.45 -12.30
CA GLY A 7 5.26 -2.30 -11.74
C GLY A 7 4.57 -1.59 -10.58
N TRP A 8 3.24 -1.64 -10.51
CA TRP A 8 2.42 -0.88 -9.56
C TRP A 8 1.19 -1.69 -9.12
N PHE A 9 0.79 -1.55 -7.86
CA PHE A 9 -0.50 -2.03 -7.35
C PHE A 9 -1.16 -0.95 -6.49
N GLU A 10 -2.48 -0.98 -6.42
CA GLU A 10 -3.30 -0.04 -5.65
C GLU A 10 -4.20 -0.81 -4.70
N ILE A 11 -4.26 -0.36 -3.45
CA ILE A 11 -5.17 -0.89 -2.44
C ILE A 11 -6.16 0.21 -2.07
N TYR A 12 -7.38 0.09 -2.58
CA TYR A 12 -8.42 1.08 -2.31
C TYR A 12 -8.98 0.97 -0.89
N VAL A 13 -9.01 2.09 -0.18
CA VAL A 13 -9.44 2.20 1.21
C VAL A 13 -10.47 3.30 1.38
N GLN A 14 -11.45 3.10 2.27
CA GLN A 14 -12.42 4.16 2.61
C GLN A 14 -11.88 5.15 3.66
N ASP A 15 -10.94 4.69 4.49
CA ASP A 15 -10.31 5.49 5.54
C ASP A 15 -8.78 5.38 5.40
N ILE A 16 -8.20 6.41 4.79
CA ILE A 16 -6.76 6.48 4.51
C ILE A 16 -5.94 6.60 5.80
N VAL A 17 -6.46 7.27 6.82
CA VAL A 17 -5.77 7.49 8.10
C VAL A 17 -5.67 6.18 8.86
N ARG A 18 -6.79 5.45 8.96
CA ARG A 18 -6.82 4.11 9.55
C ARG A 18 -5.94 3.13 8.76
N ALA A 19 -6.03 3.13 7.43
CA ALA A 19 -5.26 2.22 6.60
C ALA A 19 -3.75 2.51 6.73
N LYS A 20 -3.35 3.78 6.68
CA LYS A 20 -1.95 4.19 6.87
C LYS A 20 -1.40 3.68 8.19
N LYS A 21 -2.07 3.99 9.30
CA LYS A 21 -1.60 3.58 10.63
C LYS A 21 -1.55 2.04 10.75
N PHE A 22 -2.45 1.29 10.10
CA PHE A 22 -2.40 -0.18 10.03
C PHE A 22 -1.16 -0.68 9.28
N TYR A 23 -0.97 -0.26 8.03
CA TYR A 23 0.13 -0.73 7.18
C TYR A 23 1.50 -0.33 7.72
N GLU A 24 1.64 0.89 8.26
CA GLU A 24 2.86 1.32 8.95
C GLU A 24 3.16 0.45 10.18
N SER A 25 2.13 0.09 10.96
CA SER A 25 2.31 -0.72 12.18
C SER A 25 2.67 -2.17 11.84
N VAL A 26 1.99 -2.79 10.87
CA VAL A 26 2.21 -4.20 10.52
C VAL A 26 3.58 -4.41 9.88
N PHE A 27 3.97 -3.53 8.94
CA PHE A 27 5.20 -3.67 8.17
C PHE A 27 6.38 -2.87 8.71
N GLN A 28 6.17 -2.06 9.76
CA GLN A 28 7.20 -1.22 10.37
C GLN A 28 7.87 -0.29 9.34
N VAL A 29 7.05 0.30 8.46
CA VAL A 29 7.47 1.25 7.44
C VAL A 29 6.78 2.60 7.67
N LYS A 30 7.25 3.63 6.98
CA LYS A 30 6.51 4.89 6.82
C LYS A 30 5.97 4.97 5.41
N LEU A 31 4.67 5.23 5.30
CA LEU A 31 4.07 5.54 4.01
C LEU A 31 4.32 7.01 3.69
N GLU A 32 4.65 7.26 2.44
CA GLU A 32 4.95 8.58 1.93
C GLU A 32 3.75 9.12 1.17
N GLN A 33 3.31 10.32 1.53
CA GLN A 33 2.24 10.99 0.79
C GLN A 33 2.73 11.29 -0.62
N LEU A 34 1.98 10.84 -1.62
CA LEU A 34 2.26 11.12 -3.02
C LEU A 34 1.34 12.22 -3.53
N THR A 35 1.87 13.10 -4.36
CA THR A 35 1.08 14.15 -5.02
C THR A 35 0.22 13.54 -6.11
N SER A 36 -1.10 13.71 -6.01
CA SER A 36 -2.06 13.46 -7.08
C SER A 36 -2.35 14.76 -7.85
N PRO A 37 -2.77 14.67 -9.13
CA PRO A 37 -3.31 15.84 -9.85
C PRO A 37 -4.50 16.44 -9.10
N GLU A 38 -4.62 17.76 -9.04
CA GLU A 38 -5.70 18.44 -8.29
C GLU A 38 -7.10 18.09 -8.83
N GLU A 39 -7.20 17.73 -10.10
CA GLU A 39 -8.44 17.31 -10.76
C GLU A 39 -8.88 15.89 -10.34
N MET A 40 -7.97 15.14 -9.72
CA MET A 40 -8.22 13.81 -9.17
C MET A 40 -8.37 13.94 -7.65
N GLU A 41 -9.61 13.90 -7.15
CA GLU A 41 -9.92 13.86 -5.71
C GLU A 41 -9.48 12.52 -5.08
N ILE A 42 -8.16 12.24 -5.08
CA ILE A 42 -7.54 11.00 -4.64
C ILE A 42 -6.45 11.32 -3.61
N GLU A 43 -6.53 10.65 -2.46
CA GLU A 43 -5.48 10.65 -1.45
C GLU A 43 -4.62 9.39 -1.61
N ILE A 44 -3.30 9.56 -1.78
CA ILE A 44 -2.36 8.48 -2.09
C ILE A 44 -1.24 8.42 -1.04
N GLU A 45 -1.05 7.25 -0.43
CA GLU A 45 0.03 6.97 0.52
C GLU A 45 0.84 5.77 0.01
N GLY A 46 2.05 6.04 -0.47
CA GLY A 46 2.92 5.08 -1.14
C GLY A 46 3.82 4.29 -0.17
N PHE A 47 4.02 3.00 -0.45
CA PHE A 47 5.04 2.21 0.23
C PHE A 47 6.44 2.72 -0.13
N PRO A 48 7.40 2.71 0.81
CA PRO A 48 8.71 3.31 0.60
C PRO A 48 9.49 2.59 -0.50
N MET A 49 10.14 3.37 -1.35
CA MET A 49 11.01 2.84 -2.39
C MET A 49 12.41 2.55 -1.84
N LEU A 50 12.87 1.30 -1.98
CA LEU A 50 14.24 0.93 -1.67
C LEU A 50 15.14 1.25 -2.88
N ARG A 51 15.99 2.27 -2.78
CA ARG A 51 16.80 2.83 -3.88
C ARG A 51 17.67 1.80 -4.62
N ASP A 52 18.05 0.71 -3.96
CA ASP A 52 18.96 -0.31 -4.51
C ASP A 52 18.29 -1.67 -4.75
N ARG A 53 16.95 -1.72 -4.77
CA ARG A 53 16.21 -2.96 -5.05
C ARG A 53 15.15 -2.74 -6.11
N VAL A 54 15.05 -3.68 -7.04
CA VAL A 54 13.88 -3.79 -7.92
C VAL A 54 12.75 -4.35 -7.08
N SER A 55 11.97 -3.48 -6.45
CA SER A 55 10.77 -3.84 -5.71
C SER A 55 9.52 -3.43 -6.48
N LEU A 56 8.46 -4.23 -6.34
CA LEU A 56 7.11 -3.79 -6.69
C LEU A 56 6.81 -2.50 -5.93
N ARG A 57 6.23 -1.53 -6.63
CA ARG A 57 5.76 -0.29 -6.04
C ARG A 57 4.26 -0.41 -5.81
N GLY A 58 3.73 0.35 -4.87
CA GLY A 58 2.29 0.43 -4.68
C GLY A 58 1.91 1.44 -3.62
N ALA A 59 0.62 1.70 -3.54
CA ALA A 59 0.04 2.64 -2.60
C ALA A 59 -1.28 2.13 -2.04
N ILE A 60 -1.64 2.69 -0.88
CA ILE A 60 -3.04 2.72 -0.47
C ILE A 60 -3.66 4.01 -1.01
N GLU A 61 -4.87 3.91 -1.55
CA GLU A 61 -5.54 5.02 -2.23
C GLU A 61 -6.97 5.19 -1.72
N LYS A 62 -7.37 6.43 -1.45
CA LYS A 62 -8.74 6.79 -1.15
C LYS A 62 -9.27 7.69 -2.26
N MET A 63 -10.35 7.26 -2.89
CA MET A 63 -11.04 7.96 -3.97
C MET A 63 -12.54 7.88 -3.71
N LYS A 64 -13.27 8.96 -4.02
CA LYS A 64 -14.73 8.97 -3.97
C LYS A 64 -15.30 7.86 -4.86
N ASP A 65 -16.17 7.02 -4.29
CA ASP A 65 -16.77 5.85 -4.95
C ASP A 65 -15.77 4.75 -5.40
N GLY A 66 -14.52 4.80 -4.91
CA GLY A 66 -13.52 3.76 -5.16
C GLY A 66 -13.93 2.39 -4.59
N PRO A 67 -13.63 1.28 -5.27
CA PRO A 67 -14.08 -0.07 -4.90
C PRO A 67 -13.29 -0.65 -3.71
N SER A 68 -13.38 -0.01 -2.53
CA SER A 68 -12.82 -0.58 -1.30
C SER A 68 -13.68 -1.76 -0.84
N GLY A 69 -13.05 -2.91 -0.60
CA GLY A 69 -13.73 -4.13 -0.18
C GLY A 69 -14.36 -4.96 -1.31
N GLY A 70 -14.23 -4.53 -2.57
CA GLY A 70 -14.81 -5.21 -3.74
C GLY A 70 -13.81 -5.83 -4.74
N ASN A 71 -12.51 -5.59 -4.61
CA ASN A 71 -11.54 -5.92 -5.67
C ASN A 71 -10.86 -7.30 -5.53
N ALA A 72 -10.92 -8.07 -6.62
CA ALA A 72 -10.43 -9.44 -6.81
C ALA A 72 -8.89 -9.60 -6.96
N VAL A 73 -8.11 -8.63 -6.46
CA VAL A 73 -6.64 -8.65 -6.59
C VAL A 73 -6.02 -8.95 -5.24
N LEU A 74 -5.46 -10.16 -5.13
CA LEU A 74 -4.69 -10.58 -3.97
C LEU A 74 -3.25 -10.05 -4.09
N VAL A 75 -2.84 -9.18 -3.18
CA VAL A 75 -1.48 -8.66 -3.09
C VAL A 75 -0.70 -9.49 -2.06
N TYR A 76 0.42 -10.06 -2.47
CA TYR A 76 1.33 -10.78 -1.58
C TYR A 76 2.45 -9.85 -1.12
N PHE A 77 2.52 -9.61 0.18
CA PHE A 77 3.60 -8.85 0.79
C PHE A 77 4.77 -9.76 1.15
N MET A 78 5.98 -9.32 0.83
CA MET A 78 7.20 -10.02 1.23
C MET A 78 7.54 -9.67 2.67
N CYS A 79 7.78 -10.67 3.49
CA CYS A 79 8.29 -10.53 4.85
C CYS A 79 9.34 -11.62 5.12
N THR A 80 10.09 -11.45 6.22
CA THR A 80 11.05 -12.48 6.63
C THR A 80 10.34 -13.67 7.28
N ASP A 81 9.29 -13.41 8.07
CA ASP A 81 8.48 -14.42 8.74
C ASP A 81 7.09 -13.85 9.06
N CYS A 82 6.07 -14.34 8.34
CA CYS A 82 4.69 -13.90 8.44
C CYS A 82 4.14 -13.85 9.87
N ALA A 83 4.65 -14.68 10.79
CA ALA A 83 4.18 -14.68 12.18
C ALA A 83 4.45 -13.34 12.88
N ASN A 84 5.55 -12.66 12.53
CA ASN A 84 5.92 -11.37 13.12
C ASN A 84 4.98 -10.26 12.69
N GLU A 85 4.67 -10.16 11.39
CA GLU A 85 3.71 -9.18 10.86
C GLU A 85 2.29 -9.49 11.35
N ALA A 86 1.89 -10.76 11.39
CA ALA A 86 0.58 -11.17 11.91
C ALA A 86 0.39 -10.79 13.38
N ALA A 87 1.41 -10.98 14.23
CA ALA A 87 1.35 -10.60 15.64
C ALA A 87 1.14 -9.09 15.87
N ARG A 88 1.45 -8.24 14.88
CA ARG A 88 1.27 -6.78 14.96
C ARG A 88 -0.14 -6.32 14.57
N VAL A 89 -0.95 -7.19 13.98
CA VAL A 89 -2.33 -6.86 13.56
C VAL A 89 -3.23 -6.61 14.77
N ASP A 90 -3.08 -7.39 15.86
CA ASP A 90 -3.97 -7.34 17.03
C ASP A 90 -3.62 -6.22 18.04
N VAL A 91 -2.54 -5.48 17.79
CA VAL A 91 -2.01 -4.43 18.70
C VAL A 91 -2.26 -3.01 18.17
N TYR A 92 -2.90 -2.89 16.99
CA TYR A 92 -3.07 -1.65 16.24
C TYR A 92 -4.33 -0.84 16.57
#